data_AF-A0A660WD73-F1
#
_entry.id   AF-A0A660WD73-F1
#
_cell.length_a   1.000
_cell.length_b   1.000
_cell.length_c   1.000
_cell.angle_alpha   90.00
_cell.angle_beta   90.00
_cell.angle_gamma   90.00
#
_symmetry.space_group_name_H-M   'P 1'
#
loop_
_entity.id
_entity.type
_entity.pdbx_description
1 polymer ?
#
loop_
_entity_poly.entity_id
_entity_poly.type
_entity_poly.pdbx_seq_one_letter_code
_entity_poly.pdbx_strand_id
1 'polypeptide(L)'
;MESHLTKYRKLIPALSLITHLTEAREGPIGDDAIERAILWGDLLESHARRIYSAGIDPGVVHARAMAKKIVSGEVPDGSTERDVYRNYWSMLSDKHHVQLAVAELVELDWLRIETQPTQGRPKVVHRINPAARTMRV
;
A
#
# COMPACT_ATOMS: atom_id res chain seq x y z
N MET A 1 2.14 -2.42 17.34
CA MET A 1 1.03 -1.66 16.71
C MET A 1 0.13 -0.97 17.74
N GLU A 2 -0.33 -1.66 18.77
CA GLU A 2 -1.24 -1.13 19.81
C GLU A 2 -0.77 0.19 20.47
N SER A 3 0.52 0.30 20.82
CA SER A 3 1.10 1.54 21.39
C SER A 3 1.04 2.73 20.42
N HIS A 4 1.15 2.48 19.11
CA HIS A 4 1.03 3.53 18.09
C HIS A 4 -0.41 4.01 17.94
N LEU A 5 -1.38 3.08 17.89
CA LEU A 5 -2.81 3.40 17.78
C LEU A 5 -3.35 4.11 19.02
N THR A 6 -2.76 3.86 20.19
CA THR A 6 -3.13 4.59 21.42
C THR A 6 -2.94 6.11 21.29
N LYS A 7 -2.01 6.57 20.44
CA LYS A 7 -1.78 8.00 20.16
C LYS A 7 -2.94 8.65 19.38
N TYR A 8 -3.79 7.85 18.74
CA TYR A 8 -4.83 8.36 17.84
C TYR A 8 -5.95 9.07 18.60
N ARG A 9 -6.15 8.73 19.88
CA ARG A 9 -7.08 9.43 20.78
C ARG A 9 -6.79 10.92 20.92
N LYS A 10 -5.52 11.33 20.73
CA LYS A 10 -5.12 12.74 20.71
C LYS A 10 -4.99 13.30 19.28
N LEU A 11 -4.58 12.45 18.34
CA LEU A 11 -4.34 12.85 16.95
C LEU A 11 -5.61 13.27 16.24
N ILE A 12 -6.67 12.45 16.32
CA ILE A 12 -7.90 12.69 15.55
C ILE A 12 -8.56 14.03 15.97
N PRO A 13 -8.77 14.32 17.27
CA PRO A 13 -9.29 15.63 17.67
C PRO A 13 -8.42 16.81 17.25
N ALA A 14 -7.09 16.66 17.29
CA ALA A 14 -6.16 17.71 16.86
C ALA A 14 -6.26 17.97 15.35
N LEU A 15 -6.33 16.91 14.53
CA LEU A 15 -6.53 17.03 13.08
C LEU A 15 -7.88 17.63 12.73
N SER A 16 -8.95 17.26 13.45
CA SER A 16 -10.27 17.88 13.26
C SER A 16 -10.23 19.38 13.52
N LEU A 17 -9.58 19.80 14.61
CA LEU A 17 -9.43 21.22 14.94
C LEU A 17 -8.62 21.97 13.88
N ILE A 18 -7.46 21.43 13.47
CA ILE A 18 -6.63 22.06 12.43
C ILE A 18 -7.43 22.22 11.14
N THR A 19 -8.11 21.16 10.70
CA THR A 19 -8.92 21.18 9.48
C THR A 19 -10.02 22.24 9.55
N HIS A 20 -10.74 22.29 10.68
CA HIS A 20 -11.78 23.28 10.93
C HIS A 20 -11.25 24.72 10.86
N LEU A 21 -10.11 24.99 11.50
CA LEU A 21 -9.49 26.33 11.50
C LEU A 21 -8.95 26.71 10.12
N THR A 22 -8.40 25.77 9.36
CA THR A 22 -7.88 26.04 8.00
C THR A 22 -8.97 26.46 7.02
N GLU A 23 -10.23 26.12 7.30
CA GLU A 23 -11.39 26.53 6.51
C GLU A 23 -12.04 27.82 7.06
N ALA A 24 -11.35 28.54 7.94
CA ALA A 24 -11.79 29.79 8.56
C ALA A 24 -13.18 29.67 9.23
N ARG A 25 -13.51 28.50 9.76
CA ARG A 25 -14.76 28.28 10.50
C ARG A 25 -14.60 28.68 11.96
N GLU A 26 -15.71 29.17 12.52
CA GLU A 26 -15.81 29.56 13.92
C GLU A 26 -16.86 28.69 14.63
N GLY A 27 -16.71 28.56 15.95
CA GLY A 27 -17.63 27.80 16.80
C GLY A 27 -17.26 26.32 16.92
N PRO A 28 -18.25 25.44 17.18
CA PRO A 28 -18.00 24.01 17.34
C PRO A 28 -17.40 23.37 16.09
N ILE A 29 -16.54 22.37 16.29
CA ILE A 29 -15.97 21.58 15.18
C ILE A 29 -17.11 20.85 14.47
N GLY A 30 -17.25 21.13 13.17
CA GLY A 30 -18.24 20.48 12.31
C GLY A 30 -17.89 19.03 11.98
N ASP A 31 -18.92 18.24 11.67
CA ASP A 31 -18.79 16.81 11.36
C ASP A 31 -17.83 16.56 10.18
N ASP A 32 -17.80 17.45 9.19
CA ASP A 32 -16.95 17.32 8.01
C ASP A 32 -15.44 17.38 8.35
N ALA A 33 -15.06 18.18 9.37
CA ALA A 33 -13.69 18.24 9.85
C ALA A 33 -13.30 16.97 10.60
N ILE A 34 -14.27 16.35 11.29
CA ILE A 34 -14.08 15.08 12.00
C ILE A 34 -13.92 13.94 10.99
N GLU A 35 -14.78 13.86 9.97
CA GLU A 35 -14.70 12.85 8.92
C GLU A 35 -13.35 12.90 8.19
N ARG A 36 -12.87 14.09 7.81
CA ARG A 36 -11.55 14.25 7.18
C ARG A 36 -10.42 13.81 8.11
N ALA A 37 -10.50 14.14 9.39
CA ALA A 37 -9.50 13.72 10.36
C ALA A 37 -9.46 12.19 10.55
N ILE A 38 -10.61 11.52 10.51
CA ILE A 38 -10.70 10.05 10.52
C ILE A 38 -10.02 9.46 9.29
N LEU A 39 -10.31 9.98 8.10
CA LEU A 39 -9.66 9.53 6.85
C LEU A 39 -8.13 9.73 6.88
N TRP A 40 -7.66 10.83 7.46
CA TRP A 40 -6.23 11.03 7.71
C TRP A 40 -5.67 10.01 8.70
N GLY A 41 -6.43 9.64 9.72
CA GLY A 41 -6.10 8.57 10.65
C GLY A 41 -5.83 7.25 9.93
N ASP A 42 -6.74 6.84 9.05
CA ASP A 42 -6.61 5.59 8.27
C ASP A 42 -5.33 5.60 7.41
N LEU A 43 -5.06 6.73 6.74
CA LEU A 43 -3.83 6.90 5.95
C LEU A 43 -2.56 6.79 6.81
N LEU A 44 -2.55 7.44 7.97
CA LEU A 44 -1.42 7.42 8.89
C LEU A 44 -1.23 6.05 9.54
N GLU A 45 -2.31 5.28 9.74
CA GLU A 45 -2.22 3.92 10.26
C GLU A 45 -1.56 3.02 9.22
N SER A 46 -2.01 3.09 7.97
CA SER A 46 -1.36 2.40 6.84
C SER A 46 0.13 2.77 6.79
N HIS A 47 0.47 4.06 6.90
CA HIS A 47 1.85 4.50 6.94
C HIS A 47 2.66 3.91 8.12
N ALA A 48 2.08 3.88 9.32
CA ALA A 48 2.74 3.30 10.48
C ALA A 48 2.94 1.79 10.31
N ARG A 49 1.93 1.08 9.79
CA ARG A 49 2.00 -0.34 9.47
C ARG A 49 3.15 -0.64 8.49
N ARG A 50 3.31 0.20 7.46
CA ARG A 50 4.44 0.13 6.50
C ARG A 50 5.81 0.30 7.15
N ILE A 51 5.94 1.17 8.16
CA ILE A 51 7.22 1.36 8.87
C ILE A 51 7.52 0.17 9.77
N TYR A 52 6.50 -0.39 10.43
CA TYR A 52 6.68 -1.49 11.39
C TYR A 52 6.71 -2.88 10.73
N SER A 53 6.15 -3.07 9.52
CA SER A 53 6.18 -4.36 8.79
C SER A 53 7.58 -4.75 8.34
N ALA A 54 8.46 -3.77 8.10
CA ALA A 54 9.84 -3.95 7.63
C ALA A 54 10.73 -4.82 8.54
N GLY A 55 10.29 -5.19 9.76
CA GLY A 55 11.10 -5.93 10.72
C GLY A 55 10.87 -7.45 10.82
N ILE A 56 9.69 -7.99 10.48
CA ILE A 56 9.31 -9.37 10.91
C ILE A 56 8.48 -10.18 9.88
N ASP A 57 7.94 -9.58 8.80
CA ASP A 57 7.05 -10.32 7.89
C ASP A 57 7.83 -11.11 6.79
N PRO A 58 7.59 -12.42 6.63
CA PRO A 58 8.10 -13.21 5.48
C PRO A 58 7.82 -12.54 4.12
N GLY A 59 6.71 -11.82 3.99
CA GLY A 59 6.33 -11.06 2.81
C GLY A 59 7.35 -9.99 2.41
N VAL A 60 8.09 -9.40 3.35
CA VAL A 60 9.07 -8.33 3.07
C VAL A 60 10.22 -8.82 2.20
N VAL A 61 10.70 -10.06 2.41
CA VAL A 61 11.79 -10.63 1.60
C VAL A 61 11.31 -10.84 0.15
N HIS A 62 10.09 -11.35 -0.02
CA HIS A 62 9.49 -11.57 -1.33
C HIS A 62 9.14 -10.24 -2.03
N ALA A 63 8.59 -9.28 -1.29
CA ALA A 63 8.30 -7.93 -1.76
C ALA A 63 9.56 -7.21 -2.23
N ARG A 64 10.67 -7.33 -1.47
CA ARG A 64 11.96 -6.76 -1.86
C ARG A 64 12.51 -7.42 -3.14
N ALA A 65 12.39 -8.73 -3.27
CA ALA A 65 12.77 -9.43 -4.49
C ALA A 65 11.95 -8.93 -5.70
N MET A 66 10.64 -8.78 -5.54
CA MET A 66 9.75 -8.30 -6.61
C MET A 66 9.99 -6.82 -6.93
N ALA A 67 10.23 -5.97 -5.91
CA ALA A 67 10.58 -4.57 -6.08
C ALA A 67 11.86 -4.38 -6.92
N LYS A 68 12.91 -5.19 -6.68
CA LYS A 68 14.12 -5.19 -7.52
C LYS A 68 13.80 -5.51 -8.98
N LYS A 69 12.90 -6.47 -9.23
CA LYS A 69 12.47 -6.85 -10.58
C LYS A 69 11.59 -5.80 -11.26
N ILE A 70 10.80 -5.05 -10.49
CA ILE A 70 10.03 -3.90 -11.00
C ILE A 70 10.97 -2.77 -11.41
N VAL A 71 11.95 -2.43 -10.56
CA VAL A 71 12.93 -1.37 -10.82
C VAL A 71 13.86 -1.74 -11.99
N SER A 72 14.26 -3.01 -12.12
CA SER A 72 15.04 -3.48 -13.27
C SER A 72 14.24 -3.58 -14.58
N GLY A 73 12.91 -3.37 -14.53
CA GLY A 73 12.03 -3.47 -15.69
C GLY A 73 11.68 -4.90 -16.11
N GLU A 74 12.10 -5.90 -15.35
CA GLU A 74 11.82 -7.32 -15.61
C GLU A 74 10.36 -7.69 -15.33
N VAL A 75 9.68 -6.98 -14.43
CA VAL A 75 8.22 -7.07 -14.25
C VAL A 75 7.53 -6.00 -15.11
N PRO A 76 6.84 -6.39 -16.20
CA PRO A 76 6.10 -5.44 -17.03
C PRO A 76 4.82 -4.98 -16.33
N ASP A 77 4.38 -3.77 -16.67
CA ASP A 77 3.04 -3.30 -16.28
C ASP A 77 1.96 -4.19 -16.90
N GLY A 78 0.92 -4.53 -16.15
CA GLY A 78 -0.11 -5.45 -16.58
C GLY A 78 0.26 -6.94 -16.47
N SER A 79 1.38 -7.27 -15.82
CA SER A 79 1.74 -8.66 -15.51
C SER A 79 0.76 -9.29 -14.53
N THR A 80 0.64 -10.61 -14.59
CA THR A 80 -0.12 -11.41 -13.61
C THR A 80 0.80 -12.12 -12.63
N GLU A 81 0.27 -12.59 -11.51
CA GLU A 81 1.01 -13.45 -10.57
C GLU A 81 1.69 -14.63 -11.30
N ARG A 82 0.99 -15.19 -12.30
CA ARG A 82 1.47 -16.29 -13.14
C ARG A 82 2.66 -15.91 -14.00
N ASP A 83 2.68 -14.70 -14.52
CA ASP A 83 3.82 -14.22 -15.29
C ASP A 83 5.05 -14.09 -14.39
N VAL A 84 4.87 -13.73 -13.11
CA VAL A 84 5.96 -13.62 -12.15
C VAL A 84 6.48 -15.01 -11.72
N TYR A 85 5.64 -15.90 -11.20
CA TYR A 85 6.15 -17.17 -10.63
C TYR A 85 6.72 -18.13 -11.67
N ARG A 86 6.29 -18.04 -12.94
CA ARG A 86 6.84 -18.87 -14.03
C ARG A 86 8.24 -18.47 -14.48
N ASN A 87 8.73 -17.30 -14.08
CA ASN A 87 10.12 -16.92 -14.32
C ASN A 87 11.10 -17.58 -13.35
N TYR A 88 10.61 -18.25 -12.30
CA TYR A 88 11.41 -18.96 -11.30
C TYR A 88 12.51 -18.09 -10.67
N TRP A 89 12.26 -16.78 -10.53
CA TRP A 89 13.20 -15.89 -9.84
C TRP A 89 13.34 -16.29 -8.37
N SER A 90 14.54 -16.10 -7.83
CA SER A 90 14.81 -16.33 -6.40
C SER A 90 13.82 -15.56 -5.54
N MET A 91 13.26 -16.25 -4.53
CA MET A 91 12.21 -15.73 -3.64
C MET A 91 10.87 -15.40 -4.33
N LEU A 92 10.67 -15.76 -5.60
CA LEU A 92 9.40 -15.55 -6.33
C LEU A 92 9.02 -16.77 -7.17
N SER A 93 9.57 -17.95 -6.86
CA SER A 93 9.39 -19.18 -7.66
C SER A 93 8.10 -19.93 -7.34
N ASP A 94 7.36 -19.53 -6.32
CA ASP A 94 6.10 -20.14 -5.91
C ASP A 94 4.99 -19.10 -5.91
N LYS A 95 3.77 -19.55 -6.22
CA LYS A 95 2.58 -18.68 -6.25
C LYS A 95 2.34 -17.99 -4.91
N HIS A 96 2.50 -18.70 -3.79
CA HIS A 96 2.30 -18.14 -2.45
C HIS A 96 3.29 -17.01 -2.15
N HIS A 97 4.57 -17.19 -2.50
CA HIS A 97 5.60 -16.15 -2.33
C HIS A 97 5.29 -14.90 -3.17
N VAL A 98 4.83 -15.08 -4.42
CA VAL A 98 4.40 -13.95 -5.26
C VAL A 98 3.19 -13.25 -4.66
N GLN A 99 2.23 -13.99 -4.09
CA GLN A 99 1.07 -13.39 -3.44
C GLN A 99 1.44 -12.57 -2.20
N LEU A 100 2.37 -13.05 -1.38
CA LEU A 100 2.91 -12.30 -0.25
C LEU A 100 3.62 -11.02 -0.72
N ALA A 101 4.43 -11.11 -1.79
CA ALA A 101 5.09 -9.94 -2.38
C ALA A 101 4.09 -8.92 -2.92
N VAL A 102 3.07 -9.37 -3.65
CA VAL A 102 2.03 -8.52 -4.22
C VAL A 102 1.23 -7.83 -3.11
N ALA A 103 0.82 -8.57 -2.07
CA ALA A 103 0.08 -7.99 -0.95
C ALA A 103 0.87 -6.86 -0.29
N GLU A 104 2.13 -7.09 0.05
CA GLU A 104 2.99 -6.07 0.68
C GLU A 104 3.23 -4.88 -0.27
N LEU A 105 3.45 -5.12 -1.56
CA LEU A 105 3.66 -4.04 -2.54
C LEU A 105 2.39 -3.24 -2.84
N VAL A 106 1.20 -3.83 -2.70
CA VAL A 106 -0.07 -3.10 -2.75
C VAL A 106 -0.21 -2.20 -1.52
N GLU A 107 0.08 -2.72 -0.33
CA GLU A 107 0.07 -1.93 0.91
C GLU A 107 1.09 -0.77 0.86
N LEU A 108 2.22 -0.96 0.18
CA LEU A 108 3.23 0.08 -0.03
C LEU A 108 2.90 1.06 -1.17
N ASP A 109 1.78 0.88 -1.88
CA ASP A 109 1.37 1.66 -3.07
C ASP A 109 2.35 1.55 -4.27
N TRP A 110 3.11 0.46 -4.34
CA TRP A 110 3.96 0.14 -5.49
C TRP A 110 3.16 -0.51 -6.61
N LEU A 111 2.12 -1.27 -6.25
CA LEU A 111 1.24 -1.98 -7.16
C LEU A 111 -0.21 -1.67 -6.86
N ARG A 112 -1.05 -1.71 -7.89
CA ARG A 112 -2.49 -1.79 -7.78
C ARG A 112 -2.97 -3.03 -8.51
N ILE A 113 -3.95 -3.73 -7.93
CA ILE A 113 -4.60 -4.86 -8.58
C ILE A 113 -5.75 -4.35 -9.43
N GLU A 114 -5.78 -4.72 -10.71
CA GLU A 114 -6.85 -4.39 -11.65
C GLU A 114 -7.45 -5.67 -12.22
N THR A 115 -8.78 -5.75 -12.26
CA THR A 115 -9.49 -6.85 -12.93
C THR A 115 -9.89 -6.42 -14.31
N GLN A 116 -9.34 -7.07 -15.34
CA GLN A 116 -9.68 -6.84 -16.73
C GLN A 116 -10.75 -7.82 -17.20
N PRO A 117 -11.86 -7.32 -17.76
CA PRO A 117 -12.86 -8.19 -18.39
C PRO A 117 -12.23 -8.87 -19.61
N THR A 118 -12.49 -10.16 -19.74
CA THR A 118 -12.14 -10.94 -20.94
C THR A 118 -13.41 -11.60 -21.48
N GLN A 119 -13.33 -12.21 -22.66
CA GLN A 119 -14.44 -13.03 -23.19
C GLN A 119 -14.73 -14.28 -22.35
N GLY A 120 -13.89 -14.57 -21.34
CA GLY A 120 -14.07 -15.66 -20.38
C GLY A 120 -13.78 -15.19 -18.95
N ARG A 121 -12.98 -15.95 -18.19
CA ARG A 121 -12.64 -15.59 -16.81
C ARG A 121 -11.92 -14.23 -16.77
N PRO A 122 -12.37 -13.27 -15.93
CA PRO A 122 -11.67 -12.00 -15.76
C PRO A 122 -10.22 -12.20 -15.34
N LYS A 123 -9.32 -11.40 -15.90
CA LYS A 123 -7.88 -11.48 -15.67
C LYS A 123 -7.49 -10.47 -14.59
N VAL A 124 -6.78 -10.93 -13.56
CA VAL A 124 -6.22 -10.06 -12.53
C VAL A 124 -4.81 -9.66 -12.94
N VAL A 125 -4.56 -8.37 -13.10
CA VAL A 125 -3.26 -7.81 -13.50
C VAL A 125 -2.73 -6.83 -12.46
N HIS A 126 -1.42 -6.70 -12.41
CA HIS A 126 -0.73 -5.75 -11.56
C HIS A 126 -0.42 -4.48 -12.35
N ARG A 127 -0.88 -3.33 -11.85
CA ARG A 127 -0.52 -2.00 -12.32
C ARG A 127 0.58 -1.43 -11.46
N ILE A 128 1.71 -1.11 -12.08
CA ILE A 128 2.89 -0.59 -11.39
C ILE A 128 2.73 0.92 -11.26
N ASN A 129 2.90 1.43 -10.04
CA ASN A 129 3.01 2.86 -9.80
C ASN A 129 4.26 3.41 -10.53
N PRO A 130 4.14 4.39 -11.45
CA PRO A 130 5.29 4.95 -12.14
C PRO A 130 6.40 5.47 -11.21
N ALA A 131 6.02 5.97 -10.03
CA ALA A 131 6.99 6.45 -9.03
C ALA A 131 7.87 5.31 -8.48
N ALA A 132 7.34 4.09 -8.38
CA ALA A 132 8.05 2.92 -7.85
C ALA A 132 9.25 2.52 -8.73
N ARG A 133 9.18 2.72 -10.05
CA ARG A 133 10.30 2.44 -10.97
C ARG A 133 11.52 3.35 -10.76
N THR A 134 11.32 4.50 -10.12
CA THR A 134 12.37 5.49 -9.89
C THR A 134 12.98 5.36 -8.48
N MET A 135 12.43 4.48 -7.63
CA MET A 135 12.91 4.25 -6.27
C MET A 135 14.14 3.32 -6.26
N ARG A 136 15.09 3.59 -5.35
CA ARG A 136 16.22 2.68 -5.07
C ARG A 136 15.80 1.65 -4.02
N VAL A 137 16.12 0.36 -4.24
CA VAL A 137 15.71 -0.83 -3.44
C VAL A 137 16.92 -1.62 -2.93
#